data_AF-L7F4W9-F1
#
_entry.id   AF-L7F4W9-F1
#
_cell.length_a   1.000
_cell.length_b   1.000
_cell.length_c   1.000
_cell.angle_alpha   90.00
_cell.angle_beta   90.00
_cell.angle_gamma   90.00
#
_symmetry.space_group_name_H-M   'P 1'
#
loop_
_entity.id
_entity.type
_entity.pdbx_description
1 polymer ?
#
loop_
_entity_poly.entity_id
_entity_poly.type
_entity_poly.pdbx_seq_one_letter_code
_entity_poly.pdbx_strand_id
1 'polypeptide(L)'
;MMARLEMMGRFQLDPARSDVDPTELSSRCLLPFYDDAVQDPEGFLADLRAFVADDDGGFATYGAARLTTELLGLDCRLPDALALIDGGIAFKRDRGFPPESLAMFEFQRWRETHGDERW
;
A
#
# COMPACT_ATOMS: atom_id res chain seq x y z
N MET A 1 5.43 -13.92 2.57
CA MET A 1 4.65 -12.68 2.72
C MET A 1 5.44 -11.49 2.15
N MET A 2 6.61 -11.16 2.70
CA MET A 2 7.45 -10.02 2.26
C MET A 2 7.67 -9.94 0.74
N ALA A 3 8.15 -11.02 0.11
CA ALA A 3 8.38 -11.04 -1.33
C ALA A 3 7.13 -10.74 -2.19
N ARG A 4 5.92 -11.05 -1.70
CA ARG A 4 4.65 -10.73 -2.39
C ARG A 4 4.34 -9.25 -2.28
N LEU A 5 4.56 -8.66 -1.12
CA LEU A 5 4.37 -7.23 -0.90
C LEU A 5 5.41 -6.42 -1.68
N GLU A 6 6.67 -6.84 -1.71
CA GLU A 6 7.69 -6.21 -2.56
C GLU A 6 7.32 -6.30 -4.05
N MET A 7 6.86 -7.47 -4.52
CA MET A 7 6.39 -7.67 -5.89
C MET A 7 5.24 -6.70 -6.22
N MET A 8 4.24 -6.63 -5.34
CA MET A 8 3.10 -5.71 -5.46
C MET A 8 3.58 -4.26 -5.49
N GLY A 9 4.46 -3.85 -4.58
CA GLY A 9 4.96 -2.48 -4.47
C GLY A 9 5.76 -2.07 -5.72
N ARG A 10 6.65 -2.92 -6.21
CA ARG A 10 7.42 -2.65 -7.44
C ARG A 10 6.51 -2.50 -8.65
N PHE A 11 5.56 -3.44 -8.82
CA PHE A 11 4.61 -3.38 -9.92
C PHE A 11 3.74 -2.12 -9.86
N GLN A 12 3.19 -1.78 -8.70
CA GLN A 12 2.31 -0.63 -8.53
C GLN A 12 3.03 0.71 -8.64
N LEU A 13 4.35 0.75 -8.46
CA LEU A 13 5.14 1.97 -8.63
C LEU A 13 5.47 2.22 -10.12
N ASP A 14 5.97 1.20 -10.80
CA ASP A 14 6.35 1.28 -12.21
C ASP A 14 6.08 -0.07 -12.91
N PRO A 15 4.84 -0.31 -13.38
CA PRO A 15 4.49 -1.57 -14.01
C PRO A 15 5.43 -1.93 -15.17
N ALA A 16 5.84 -0.92 -15.94
CA ALA A 16 6.66 -1.10 -17.14
C ALA A 16 8.11 -1.52 -16.84
N ARG A 17 8.62 -1.23 -15.64
CA ARG A 17 10.00 -1.54 -15.23
C ARG A 17 10.10 -2.49 -14.02
N SER A 18 8.98 -3.03 -13.58
CA SER A 18 8.92 -3.87 -12.39
C SER A 18 9.43 -5.30 -12.59
N ASP A 19 9.59 -5.74 -13.85
CA ASP A 19 9.83 -7.14 -14.25
C ASP A 19 8.78 -8.13 -13.70
N VAL A 20 7.63 -7.62 -13.26
CA VAL A 20 6.52 -8.41 -12.71
C VAL A 20 5.49 -8.69 -13.80
N ASP A 21 5.15 -9.97 -13.98
CA ASP A 21 4.05 -10.37 -14.83
C ASP A 21 2.70 -9.92 -14.22
N PRO A 22 1.94 -9.04 -14.90
CA PRO A 22 0.67 -8.54 -14.38
C PRO A 22 -0.37 -9.66 -14.18
N THR A 23 -0.27 -10.76 -14.92
CA THR A 23 -1.18 -11.90 -14.80
C THR A 23 -0.99 -12.67 -13.49
N GLU A 24 0.18 -12.53 -12.86
CA GLU A 24 0.53 -13.21 -11.61
C GLU A 24 0.13 -12.42 -10.35
N LEU A 25 -0.20 -11.13 -10.48
CA LEU A 25 -0.51 -10.29 -9.31
C LEU A 25 -1.72 -10.79 -8.53
N SER A 26 -2.79 -11.13 -9.23
CA SER A 26 -4.00 -11.64 -8.57
C SER A 26 -3.71 -12.93 -7.81
N SER A 27 -3.11 -13.92 -8.48
CA SER A 27 -2.87 -15.24 -7.88
C SER A 27 -1.79 -15.25 -6.81
N ARG A 28 -0.77 -14.39 -6.91
CA ARG A 28 0.36 -14.37 -5.98
C ARG A 28 0.23 -13.33 -4.88
N CYS A 29 -0.46 -12.22 -5.12
CA CYS A 29 -0.50 -11.08 -4.21
C CYS A 29 -1.89 -10.75 -3.66
N LEU A 30 -3.00 -11.09 -4.34
CA LEU A 30 -4.35 -10.76 -3.85
C LEU A 30 -5.05 -11.98 -3.24
N LEU A 31 -5.24 -13.04 -4.03
CA LEU A 31 -5.98 -14.24 -3.62
C LEU A 31 -5.48 -14.87 -2.31
N PRO A 32 -4.16 -14.92 -2.01
CA PRO A 32 -3.69 -15.49 -0.76
C PRO A 32 -4.12 -14.76 0.51
N PHE A 33 -4.63 -13.52 0.40
CA PHE A 33 -5.03 -12.69 1.54
C PHE A 33 -6.50 -12.32 1.52
N TYR A 34 -7.23 -12.70 0.46
CA TYR A 34 -8.60 -12.27 0.24
C TYR A 34 -9.53 -12.74 1.36
N ASP A 35 -9.46 -14.03 1.72
CA ASP A 35 -10.34 -14.60 2.74
C ASP A 35 -10.11 -13.95 4.11
N ASP A 36 -8.85 -13.80 4.53
CA ASP A 36 -8.48 -13.17 5.79
C ASP A 36 -8.96 -11.70 5.85
N ALA A 37 -8.70 -10.94 4.77
CA ALA A 37 -9.09 -9.53 4.69
C ALA A 37 -10.61 -9.33 4.70
N VAL A 38 -11.38 -10.25 4.13
CA VAL A 38 -12.85 -10.16 4.10
C VAL A 38 -13.49 -10.63 5.40
N GLN A 39 -12.94 -11.68 6.02
CA GLN A 39 -13.51 -12.27 7.24
C GLN A 39 -13.17 -11.47 8.50
N ASP A 40 -11.96 -10.94 8.60
CA ASP A 40 -11.48 -10.13 9.72
C ASP A 40 -10.58 -8.98 9.23
N PRO A 41 -11.17 -7.90 8.67
CA PRO A 41 -10.39 -6.80 8.12
C PRO A 41 -9.53 -6.08 9.17
N GLU A 42 -10.00 -5.97 10.42
CA GLU A 42 -9.24 -5.32 11.49
C GLU A 42 -8.03 -6.14 11.90
N GLY A 43 -8.21 -7.45 12.15
CA GLY A 43 -7.11 -8.36 12.45
C GLY A 43 -6.10 -8.46 11.31
N PHE A 44 -6.58 -8.60 10.07
CA PHE A 44 -5.74 -8.62 8.88
C PHE A 44 -4.87 -7.37 8.75
N LEU A 45 -5.45 -6.18 8.93
CA LEU A 45 -4.71 -4.92 8.80
C LEU A 45 -3.69 -4.73 9.92
N ALA A 46 -4.03 -5.12 11.15
CA ALA A 46 -3.11 -5.08 12.27
C ALA A 46 -1.90 -5.99 12.02
N ASP A 47 -2.14 -7.22 11.56
CA ASP A 47 -1.10 -8.19 11.21
C ASP A 47 -0.25 -7.70 10.03
N LEU A 48 -0.88 -7.17 8.98
CA LEU A 48 -0.18 -6.64 7.81
C LEU A 48 0.72 -5.47 8.19
N ARG A 49 0.25 -4.55 9.05
CA ARG A 49 1.04 -3.43 9.56
C ARG A 49 2.21 -3.91 10.40
N ALA A 50 1.98 -4.84 11.32
CA ALA A 50 3.06 -5.41 12.13
C ALA A 50 4.10 -6.12 11.25
N PHE A 51 3.65 -6.78 10.19
CA PHE A 51 4.52 -7.50 9.26
C PHE A 51 5.48 -6.59 8.48
N VAL A 52 5.06 -5.38 8.11
CA VAL A 52 5.90 -4.42 7.36
C VAL A 52 6.59 -3.37 8.22
N ALA A 53 6.50 -3.48 9.55
CA ALA A 53 7.10 -2.51 10.47
C ALA A 53 8.63 -2.40 10.31
N ASP A 54 9.30 -3.52 10.01
CA ASP A 54 10.75 -3.58 9.84
C ASP A 54 11.24 -3.23 8.42
N ASP A 55 10.33 -3.00 7.45
CA ASP A 55 10.70 -2.64 6.06
C ASP A 55 11.09 -1.15 5.92
N ASP A 56 10.91 -0.34 6.97
CA ASP A 56 11.33 1.07 7.08
C ASP A 56 10.95 1.92 5.84
N GLY A 57 9.70 1.79 5.38
CA GLY A 57 9.23 2.54 4.20
C GLY A 57 9.81 2.02 2.88
N GLY A 58 10.10 0.73 2.82
CA GLY A 58 10.52 -0.01 1.63
C GLY A 58 9.38 -0.38 0.68
N PHE A 59 9.71 -1.20 -0.31
CA PHE A 59 8.73 -1.64 -1.31
C PHE A 59 7.62 -2.51 -0.72
N ALA A 60 7.88 -3.22 0.38
CA ALA A 60 6.84 -4.01 1.03
C ALA A 60 5.86 -3.12 1.81
N THR A 61 6.33 -2.03 2.43
CA THR A 61 5.45 -1.01 3.01
C THR A 61 4.52 -0.42 1.95
N TYR A 62 5.06 -0.03 0.79
CA TYR A 62 4.23 0.47 -0.31
C TYR A 62 3.28 -0.61 -0.86
N GLY A 63 3.78 -1.84 -1.03
CA GLY A 63 2.96 -2.98 -1.46
C GLY A 63 1.82 -3.30 -0.51
N ALA A 64 2.03 -3.19 0.81
CA ALA A 64 0.99 -3.36 1.82
C ALA A 64 -0.09 -2.27 1.72
N ALA A 65 0.30 -1.01 1.53
CA ALA A 65 -0.64 0.08 1.29
C ALA A 65 -1.53 -0.20 0.06
N ARG A 66 -0.92 -0.65 -1.05
CA ARG A 66 -1.65 -1.02 -2.27
C ARG A 66 -2.56 -2.23 -2.05
N LEU A 67 -2.06 -3.27 -1.39
CA LEU A 67 -2.83 -4.47 -1.08
C LEU A 67 -4.09 -4.17 -0.28
N THR A 68 -3.99 -3.32 0.75
CA THR A 68 -5.14 -2.84 1.52
C THR A 68 -6.20 -2.23 0.62
N THR A 69 -5.81 -1.35 -0.31
CA THR A 69 -6.76 -0.67 -1.19
C THR A 69 -7.40 -1.57 -2.24
N GLU A 70 -6.69 -2.61 -2.68
CA GLU A 70 -7.21 -3.59 -3.64
C GLU A 70 -8.20 -4.56 -2.99
N LEU A 71 -7.96 -4.97 -1.74
CA LEU A 71 -8.81 -5.92 -1.03
C LEU A 71 -10.02 -5.27 -0.34
N LEU A 72 -9.82 -4.11 0.29
CA LEU A 72 -10.83 -3.47 1.14
C LEU A 72 -11.46 -2.22 0.51
N GLY A 73 -10.96 -1.81 -0.66
CA GLY A 73 -11.44 -0.64 -1.40
C GLY A 73 -10.83 0.68 -0.93
N LEU A 74 -10.97 1.70 -1.78
CA LEU A 74 -10.42 3.05 -1.57
C LEU A 74 -11.07 3.81 -0.40
N ASP A 75 -12.28 3.42 -0.02
CA ASP A 75 -13.08 4.07 1.02
C ASP A 75 -12.86 3.46 2.42
N CYS A 76 -11.97 2.47 2.57
CA CYS A 76 -11.66 1.88 3.87
C CYS A 76 -11.00 2.91 4.79
N ARG A 77 -11.62 3.19 5.94
CA ARG A 77 -11.14 4.17 6.94
C ARG A 77 -10.69 3.54 8.26
N LEU A 78 -10.41 2.23 8.26
CA LEU A 78 -9.88 1.56 9.46
C LEU A 78 -8.50 2.15 9.83
N PRO A 79 -8.17 2.31 11.13
CA PRO A 79 -6.95 2.99 11.56
C PRO A 79 -5.66 2.42 10.96
N ASP A 80 -5.53 1.10 10.90
CA ASP A 80 -4.34 0.45 10.34
C ASP A 80 -4.29 0.51 8.81
N ALA A 81 -5.45 0.54 8.13
CA ALA A 81 -5.49 0.83 6.70
C ALA A 81 -4.97 2.25 6.41
N LEU A 82 -5.42 3.24 7.19
CA LEU A 82 -4.95 4.62 7.05
C LEU A 82 -3.45 4.74 7.33
N ALA A 83 -2.92 4.05 8.34
CA ALA A 83 -1.51 4.07 8.64
C ALA A 83 -0.65 3.40 7.55
N LEU A 84 -1.13 2.31 6.95
CA LEU A 84 -0.49 1.70 5.79
C LEU A 84 -0.48 2.65 4.59
N ILE A 85 -1.59 3.34 4.32
CA ILE A 85 -1.66 4.38 3.27
C ILE A 85 -0.66 5.50 3.56
N ASP A 86 -0.58 5.99 4.79
CA ASP A 86 0.40 7.02 5.20
C ASP A 86 1.84 6.54 4.93
N GLY A 87 2.15 5.26 5.21
CA GLY A 87 3.44 4.65 4.87
C GLY A 87 3.71 4.59 3.35
N GLY A 88 2.68 4.32 2.54
CA GLY A 88 2.79 4.37 1.08
C GLY A 88 3.01 5.79 0.52
N ILE A 89 2.43 6.80 1.15
CA ILE A 89 2.66 8.21 0.82
C ILE A 89 4.10 8.61 1.18
N ALA A 90 4.56 8.26 2.38
CA ALA A 90 5.93 8.50 2.83
C ALA A 90 6.94 7.82 1.88
N PHE A 91 6.68 6.57 1.46
CA PHE A 91 7.50 5.86 0.48
C PHE A 91 7.78 6.68 -0.78
N LYS A 92 6.75 7.32 -1.35
CA LYS A 92 6.86 8.14 -2.56
C LYS A 92 7.59 9.45 -2.27
N ARG A 93 7.25 10.10 -1.17
CA ARG A 93 7.86 11.37 -0.77
C ARG A 93 9.37 11.24 -0.52
N ASP A 94 9.77 10.25 0.26
CA ASP A 94 11.17 10.01 0.64
C ASP A 94 12.05 9.66 -0.57
N ARG A 95 11.43 9.14 -1.64
CA ARG A 95 12.09 8.84 -2.92
C ARG A 95 12.04 10.01 -3.92
N GLY A 96 11.52 11.17 -3.52
CA GLY A 96 11.48 12.38 -4.32
C GLY A 96 10.46 12.34 -5.46
N PHE A 97 9.45 11.47 -5.38
CA PHE A 97 8.37 11.50 -6.36
C PHE A 97 7.54 12.79 -6.18
N PRO A 98 7.08 13.39 -7.29
CA PRO A 98 6.30 14.62 -7.23
C PRO A 98 4.85 14.30 -6.79
N PRO A 99 4.08 15.28 -6.29
CA PRO A 99 2.76 15.03 -5.73
C PRO A 99 1.76 14.46 -6.76
N GLU A 100 1.99 14.72 -8.05
CA GLU A 100 1.20 14.17 -9.17
C GLU A 100 1.35 12.65 -9.32
N SER A 101 2.32 12.03 -8.63
CA SER A 101 2.47 10.57 -8.56
C SER A 101 1.52 9.91 -7.54
N LEU A 102 0.85 10.70 -6.70
CA LEU A 102 -0.14 10.19 -5.76
C LEU A 102 -1.43 9.83 -6.49
N ALA A 103 -2.01 8.68 -6.14
CA ALA A 103 -3.38 8.38 -6.48
C ALA A 103 -4.32 9.39 -5.78
N MET A 104 -5.52 9.59 -6.33
CA MET A 104 -6.46 10.59 -5.80
C MET A 104 -6.75 10.42 -4.30
N PHE A 105 -6.92 9.18 -3.83
CA PHE A 105 -7.17 8.89 -2.41
C PHE A 105 -5.93 9.14 -1.53
N GLU A 106 -4.72 8.87 -2.05
CA GLU A 106 -3.45 9.17 -1.36
C GLU A 106 -3.29 10.69 -1.19
N PHE A 107 -3.59 11.45 -2.25
CA PHE A 107 -3.54 12.91 -2.21
C PHE A 107 -4.59 13.50 -1.23
N GLN A 108 -5.80 12.95 -1.20
CA GLN A 108 -6.82 13.34 -0.22
C GLN A 108 -6.34 13.06 1.21
N ARG A 109 -5.81 11.84 1.45
CA ARG A 109 -5.26 11.45 2.74
C ARG A 109 -4.11 12.37 3.18
N TRP A 110 -3.18 12.68 2.27
CA TRP A 110 -2.08 13.62 2.52
C TRP A 110 -2.59 14.97 2.99
N ARG A 111 -3.59 15.53 2.30
CA ARG A 111 -4.20 16.82 2.68
C ARG A 111 -4.92 16.78 4.03
N GLU A 112 -5.57 15.66 4.36
CA GLU A 112 -6.21 15.45 5.66
C GLU A 112 -5.19 15.47 6.81
N THR A 113 -3.99 14.92 6.60
CA THR A 113 -2.99 14.73 7.65
C THR A 113 -1.94 15.84 7.74
N HIS A 114 -1.66 16.55 6.64
CA HIS A 114 -0.58 17.55 6.56
C HIS A 114 -1.09 18.97 6.24
N GLY A 115 -2.39 19.14 5.99
CA GLY A 115 -3.04 20.46 5.84
C GLY A 115 -2.42 21.29 4.71
N ASP A 116 -1.76 22.39 5.10
CA ASP A 116 -1.12 23.36 4.20
C ASP A 116 0.38 23.06 3.97
N GLU A 117 0.90 21.94 4.49
CA GLU A 117 2.28 21.56 4.23
C GLU A 117 2.53 21.41 2.72
N ARG A 118 3.66 21.97 2.29
CA ARG A 118 4.13 21.78 0.92
C ARG A 118 4.67 20.35 0.79
N TRP A 119 4.23 19.66 -0.25
CA TRP A 119 4.78 18.36 -0.65
C TRP A 119 6.31 18.39 -0.70
#